data_AF-A0A2N3QR18-F1
#
_entry.id   AF-A0A2N3QR18-F1
#
_cell.length_a   1.000
_cell.length_b   1.000
_cell.length_c   1.000
_cell.angle_alpha   90.00
_cell.angle_beta   90.00
_cell.angle_gamma   90.00
#
_symmetry.space_group_name_H-M   'P 1'
#
loop_
_entity.id
_entity.type
_entity.pdbx_description
1 polymer ?
#
loop_
_entity_poly.entity_id
_entity_poly.type
_entity_poly.pdbx_seq_one_letter_code
_entity_poly.pdbx_strand_id
1 'polypeptide(L)'
;MDTTNITPEDEHAVMATMVLMQTIIYGEAIGDALGVPYEFRERGTFTCTGMVGGGAHRQPAGTYSDDTALMLATLDSLLSCDGTVNEDDMRVRFLAWLDDGKYSADGTVFDVGGATQRALRAGHGMSGERDNGNGSLMRIVPCALFDLSDSDIRRASAVTHAHPISMDACVTLVHVARELIDMVDVREALAHNGFDGLWHKSRNEIESDGFVLHTLEAALWCLCTTHSYADCVVEAVNLGSDTDTTAAVAGALAALVYGFEDEGEPSGIPEEWMDALRGQEQFLDVILGGPEDVETDPNGAYGDDPLVTSISSKGLDLFDQARDLCSRAAMTADAGTRAQLFAQGADLLTEAYGAGMFEAAQVLGILYYERHVQVADADAQAFLWFGRGCEHGLADCACYLGDMLRDGRGPDHEPDAQAALDYYNLAFDLAQERFDLDDLDDLASFAIIALRLGESYERRVQDGLDSAQAGDFAFMHYAMAATIAERVVRLGACALGKELRLAQDGVERMRPYASPESLEHERM
;
A
#
# COMPACT_ATOMS: atom_id res chain seq x y z
N MET A 1 -22.98 -12.36 13.89
CA MET A 1 -21.59 -12.24 14.49
C MET A 1 -21.33 -10.80 14.95
N ASP A 2 -21.88 -10.43 16.05
CA ASP A 2 -21.62 -9.49 17.17
C ASP A 2 -20.40 -8.61 16.89
N THR A 3 -20.50 -7.50 16.05
CA THR A 3 -19.59 -6.38 15.73
C THR A 3 -19.37 -5.50 16.96
N THR A 4 -19.19 -6.01 18.15
CA THR A 4 -18.87 -5.10 19.28
C THR A 4 -17.60 -5.60 19.97
N ASN A 5 -16.37 -5.43 19.26
CA ASN A 5 -15.18 -5.16 20.10
C ASN A 5 -13.91 -5.35 19.26
N ILE A 6 -13.70 -4.50 18.19
CA ILE A 6 -12.38 -4.47 17.51
C ILE A 6 -11.33 -3.90 18.48
N THR A 7 -10.35 -4.68 19.06
CA THR A 7 -9.25 -4.36 20.00
C THR A 7 -8.12 -3.64 19.28
N PRO A 8 -7.28 -2.56 19.58
CA PRO A 8 -6.09 -1.85 19.12
C PRO A 8 -5.03 -2.78 18.54
N GLU A 9 -4.92 -4.09 18.95
CA GLU A 9 -4.07 -5.15 18.35
C GLU A 9 -4.64 -5.62 17.01
N ASP A 10 -6.01 -5.54 16.75
CA ASP A 10 -6.71 -5.89 15.49
C ASP A 10 -6.61 -4.76 14.46
N GLU A 11 -6.26 -3.44 14.84
CA GLU A 11 -6.13 -2.24 13.96
C GLU A 11 -4.67 -2.07 13.51
N HIS A 12 -3.56 -2.47 14.26
CA HIS A 12 -2.09 -2.52 13.98
C HIS A 12 -1.79 -3.67 13.03
N ALA A 13 -2.29 -4.80 13.26
CA ALA A 13 -2.21 -5.94 12.31
C ALA A 13 -2.84 -5.56 10.95
N VAL A 14 -3.80 -4.70 11.03
CA VAL A 14 -4.52 -4.35 9.78
C VAL A 14 -3.68 -3.35 8.97
N MET A 15 -2.93 -2.37 9.55
CA MET A 15 -2.08 -1.37 8.85
C MET A 15 -0.76 -2.01 8.39
N ALA A 16 -0.10 -2.84 9.25
CA ALA A 16 1.10 -3.61 8.80
C ALA A 16 0.73 -4.54 7.65
N THR A 17 -0.35 -5.02 7.75
CA THR A 17 -0.82 -5.90 6.65
C THR A 17 -1.13 -5.07 5.40
N MET A 18 -1.54 -3.85 5.60
CA MET A 18 -1.83 -2.98 4.42
C MET A 18 -0.53 -2.55 3.75
N VAL A 19 0.49 -2.25 4.48
CA VAL A 19 1.78 -1.83 3.87
C VAL A 19 2.40 -3.03 3.13
N LEU A 20 2.30 -4.17 3.79
CA LEU A 20 2.83 -5.35 3.09
C LEU A 20 2.01 -5.64 1.82
N MET A 21 0.73 -5.32 1.97
CA MET A 21 -0.08 -5.50 0.74
C MET A 21 0.37 -4.53 -0.34
N GLN A 22 0.62 -3.30 0.04
CA GLN A 22 1.05 -2.31 -0.97
C GLN A 22 2.44 -2.67 -1.53
N THR A 23 3.23 -3.18 -0.62
CA THR A 23 4.60 -3.54 -1.05
C THR A 23 4.52 -4.67 -2.10
N ILE A 24 3.74 -5.66 -1.82
CA ILE A 24 3.63 -6.79 -2.77
C ILE A 24 2.96 -6.34 -4.07
N ILE A 25 1.90 -5.48 -3.90
CA ILE A 25 1.14 -5.09 -5.12
C ILE A 25 2.04 -4.23 -6.02
N TYR A 26 2.70 -3.26 -5.41
CA TYR A 26 3.48 -2.34 -6.27
C TYR A 26 4.75 -3.06 -6.77
N GLY A 27 5.30 -3.86 -5.91
CA GLY A 27 6.49 -4.61 -6.36
C GLY A 27 6.21 -5.48 -7.57
N GLU A 28 5.17 -6.19 -7.48
CA GLU A 28 4.82 -7.10 -8.60
C GLU A 28 4.33 -6.32 -9.82
N ALA A 29 3.45 -5.34 -9.60
CA ALA A 29 2.85 -4.61 -10.74
C ALA A 29 3.94 -3.88 -11.55
N ILE A 30 4.91 -3.35 -10.90
CA ILE A 30 5.99 -2.63 -11.64
C ILE A 30 6.81 -3.65 -12.44
N GLY A 31 7.16 -4.79 -11.73
CA GLY A 31 7.87 -5.83 -12.51
C GLY A 31 7.05 -6.28 -13.73
N ASP A 32 5.82 -6.52 -13.51
CA ASP A 32 4.93 -6.91 -14.62
C ASP A 32 4.91 -5.86 -15.73
N ALA A 33 4.70 -4.65 -15.41
CA ALA A 33 4.55 -3.58 -16.42
C ALA A 33 5.87 -3.36 -17.17
N LEU A 34 6.99 -3.56 -16.50
CA LEU A 34 8.29 -3.39 -17.19
C LEU A 34 8.52 -4.53 -18.18
N GLY A 35 8.00 -5.67 -17.80
CA GLY A 35 8.26 -6.86 -18.63
C GLY A 35 7.32 -6.93 -19.85
N VAL A 36 6.21 -6.29 -19.84
CA VAL A 36 5.16 -6.47 -20.87
C VAL A 36 5.69 -6.11 -22.25
N PRO A 37 6.45 -5.10 -22.42
CA PRO A 37 6.84 -4.71 -23.78
C PRO A 37 7.82 -5.71 -24.40
N TYR A 38 8.38 -6.54 -23.56
CA TYR A 38 9.45 -7.40 -24.12
C TYR A 38 9.03 -8.87 -24.12
N GLU A 39 7.82 -9.04 -23.75
CA GLU A 39 7.34 -10.44 -23.73
C GLU A 39 7.53 -11.12 -25.08
N PHE A 40 8.16 -12.41 -25.07
CA PHE A 40 8.32 -13.34 -26.20
C PHE A 40 9.58 -12.98 -27.00
N ARG A 41 10.31 -12.00 -26.40
CA ARG A 41 11.58 -11.70 -27.08
C ARG A 41 12.70 -12.58 -26.49
N GLU A 42 13.58 -12.94 -27.43
CA GLU A 42 14.68 -13.83 -26.98
C GLU A 42 15.73 -13.03 -26.22
N ARG A 43 16.24 -13.79 -25.24
CA ARG A 43 17.32 -13.19 -24.42
C ARG A 43 18.46 -12.66 -25.30
N GLY A 44 18.95 -11.44 -24.99
CA GLY A 44 20.13 -10.89 -25.70
C GLY A 44 19.69 -10.07 -26.92
N THR A 45 18.41 -10.10 -27.23
CA THR A 45 18.01 -9.38 -28.48
C THR A 45 17.43 -8.02 -28.12
N PHE A 46 17.37 -7.74 -26.78
CA PHE A 46 16.84 -6.44 -26.34
C PHE A 46 17.47 -6.07 -25.00
N THR A 47 17.29 -4.80 -24.69
CA THR A 47 17.71 -4.38 -23.34
C THR A 47 16.62 -3.49 -22.72
N CYS A 48 16.24 -3.97 -21.55
CA CYS A 48 15.25 -3.16 -20.82
C CYS A 48 15.95 -2.04 -20.05
N THR A 49 15.59 -0.78 -20.27
CA THR A 49 16.32 0.31 -19.58
C THR A 49 15.34 1.15 -18.76
N GLY A 50 14.02 0.63 -18.77
CA GLY A 50 13.05 1.43 -17.98
C GLY A 50 11.62 1.17 -18.48
N MET A 51 10.68 2.04 -17.95
CA MET A 51 9.24 1.80 -18.23
C MET A 51 8.88 2.36 -19.62
N VAL A 52 8.72 1.38 -20.54
CA VAL A 52 8.36 1.83 -21.91
C VAL A 52 7.08 1.10 -22.33
N GLY A 53 6.31 1.69 -23.34
CA GLY A 53 5.09 1.07 -23.90
C GLY A 53 5.41 0.23 -25.14
N GLY A 54 4.44 -0.45 -25.68
CA GLY A 54 4.61 -1.19 -26.94
C GLY A 54 4.59 -2.71 -26.68
N GLY A 55 5.43 -3.47 -27.48
CA GLY A 55 5.51 -4.94 -27.30
C GLY A 55 4.39 -5.67 -28.06
N ALA A 56 4.31 -6.93 -27.87
CA ALA A 56 3.39 -7.82 -28.62
C ALA A 56 1.93 -7.41 -28.41
N HIS A 57 1.76 -6.69 -27.30
CA HIS A 57 0.33 -6.39 -27.01
C HIS A 57 0.05 -4.91 -27.25
N ARG A 58 1.05 -4.03 -27.68
CA ARG A 58 0.91 -2.61 -28.06
C ARG A 58 0.25 -1.81 -26.93
N GLN A 59 0.77 -2.08 -25.70
CA GLN A 59 0.19 -1.38 -24.53
C GLN A 59 1.02 -0.13 -24.19
N PRO A 60 0.29 0.92 -23.66
CA PRO A 60 1.04 2.10 -23.22
C PRO A 60 2.03 1.77 -22.08
N ALA A 61 3.02 2.66 -21.94
CA ALA A 61 4.00 2.45 -20.83
C ALA A 61 3.29 2.40 -19.47
N GLY A 62 3.77 1.44 -18.67
CA GLY A 62 3.26 1.38 -17.28
C GLY A 62 2.07 0.44 -17.15
N THR A 63 1.68 -0.21 -18.32
CA THR A 63 0.46 -1.05 -18.26
C THR A 63 0.86 -2.48 -17.85
N TYR A 64 0.24 -2.95 -16.67
CA TYR A 64 0.53 -4.34 -16.24
C TYR A 64 -0.48 -5.32 -16.87
N SER A 65 -0.10 -6.64 -16.92
CA SER A 65 -0.90 -7.66 -17.64
C SER A 65 -1.75 -8.48 -16.67
N ASP A 66 -2.10 -9.77 -17.16
CA ASP A 66 -2.93 -10.69 -16.36
C ASP A 66 -2.24 -11.06 -15.03
N ASP A 67 -0.85 -10.93 -15.03
CA ASP A 67 -0.15 -11.29 -13.78
C ASP A 67 -0.63 -10.42 -12.60
N THR A 68 -0.61 -9.14 -12.80
CA THR A 68 -1.00 -8.24 -11.69
C THR A 68 -2.53 -8.27 -11.49
N ALA A 69 -3.25 -8.40 -12.61
CA ALA A 69 -4.73 -8.41 -12.44
C ALA A 69 -5.18 -9.63 -11.63
N LEU A 70 -4.65 -10.74 -11.95
CA LEU A 70 -5.14 -11.96 -11.25
C LEU A 70 -4.54 -12.02 -9.83
N MET A 71 -3.29 -11.40 -9.65
CA MET A 71 -2.80 -11.28 -8.26
C MET A 71 -3.73 -10.40 -7.42
N LEU A 72 -4.23 -9.26 -7.99
CA LEU A 72 -5.20 -8.41 -7.28
C LEU A 72 -6.51 -9.15 -7.00
N ALA A 73 -6.95 -9.94 -7.97
CA ALA A 73 -8.19 -10.71 -7.77
C ALA A 73 -8.01 -11.74 -6.64
N THR A 74 -6.83 -12.36 -6.61
CA THR A 74 -6.57 -13.34 -5.53
C THR A 74 -6.58 -12.63 -4.17
N LEU A 75 -5.89 -11.54 -4.12
CA LEU A 75 -5.87 -10.80 -2.84
C LEU A 75 -7.27 -10.31 -2.45
N ASP A 76 -7.99 -9.83 -3.46
CA ASP A 76 -9.37 -9.36 -3.15
C ASP A 76 -10.23 -10.51 -2.61
N SER A 77 -10.11 -11.67 -3.15
CA SER A 77 -10.91 -12.81 -2.65
C SER A 77 -10.48 -13.17 -1.22
N LEU A 78 -9.19 -13.20 -0.99
CA LEU A 78 -8.72 -13.55 0.37
C LEU A 78 -9.23 -12.54 1.39
N LEU A 79 -9.20 -11.24 1.01
CA LEU A 79 -9.69 -10.21 1.96
C LEU A 79 -11.20 -10.34 2.17
N SER A 80 -11.93 -10.74 1.10
CA SER A 80 -13.41 -10.80 1.21
C SER A 80 -13.84 -12.08 1.93
N CYS A 81 -12.86 -12.95 1.99
CA CYS A 81 -13.27 -14.22 2.63
C CYS A 81 -12.48 -14.42 3.92
N ASP A 82 -12.25 -13.34 4.55
CA ASP A 82 -11.65 -13.30 5.90
C ASP A 82 -10.35 -14.10 5.96
N GLY A 83 -9.63 -13.96 4.86
CA GLY A 83 -8.24 -14.49 4.92
C GLY A 83 -8.21 -16.01 4.61
N THR A 84 -9.33 -16.61 4.14
CA THR A 84 -9.33 -18.04 3.79
C THR A 84 -9.49 -18.19 2.26
N VAL A 85 -9.03 -19.40 1.87
CA VAL A 85 -9.13 -19.65 0.42
C VAL A 85 -10.53 -20.21 0.12
N ASN A 86 -11.24 -19.38 -0.65
CA ASN A 86 -12.52 -19.82 -1.26
C ASN A 86 -12.38 -19.89 -2.78
N GLU A 87 -12.31 -21.13 -3.30
CA GLU A 87 -11.96 -21.35 -4.73
C GLU A 87 -13.05 -20.78 -5.64
N ASP A 88 -14.30 -20.91 -5.18
CA ASP A 88 -15.39 -20.38 -6.03
C ASP A 88 -15.34 -18.85 -6.11
N ASP A 89 -15.14 -18.27 -4.89
CA ASP A 89 -15.08 -16.78 -4.92
C ASP A 89 -13.87 -16.30 -5.75
N MET A 90 -12.73 -16.94 -5.59
CA MET A 90 -11.54 -16.57 -6.40
C MET A 90 -11.83 -16.72 -7.90
N ARG A 91 -12.51 -17.85 -8.21
CA ARG A 91 -12.85 -18.05 -9.64
C ARG A 91 -13.76 -16.93 -10.15
N VAL A 92 -14.76 -16.57 -9.33
CA VAL A 92 -15.69 -15.51 -9.76
C VAL A 92 -14.92 -14.21 -10.02
N ARG A 93 -14.00 -13.91 -9.26
CA ARG A 93 -13.24 -12.66 -9.43
C ARG A 93 -12.31 -12.76 -10.64
N PHE A 94 -11.76 -13.99 -10.81
CA PHE A 94 -10.97 -14.14 -12.04
C PHE A 94 -11.84 -13.93 -13.28
N LEU A 95 -13.08 -14.44 -13.23
CA LEU A 95 -14.00 -14.26 -14.38
C LEU A 95 -14.39 -12.79 -14.51
N ALA A 96 -14.46 -12.13 -13.34
CA ALA A 96 -14.77 -10.68 -13.45
C ALA A 96 -13.63 -9.94 -14.17
N TRP A 97 -12.45 -10.38 -13.92
CA TRP A 97 -11.34 -9.77 -14.70
C TRP A 97 -11.45 -10.17 -16.18
N LEU A 98 -11.63 -11.45 -16.39
CA LEU A 98 -11.61 -11.94 -17.78
C LEU A 98 -12.76 -11.34 -18.59
N ASP A 99 -13.91 -11.14 -17.95
CA ASP A 99 -15.10 -10.75 -18.75
C ASP A 99 -15.24 -9.23 -18.77
N ASP A 100 -14.76 -8.62 -17.62
CA ASP A 100 -15.15 -7.19 -17.52
C ASP A 100 -13.92 -6.31 -17.29
N GLY A 101 -12.80 -6.88 -17.14
CA GLY A 101 -11.55 -6.09 -17.02
C GLY A 101 -11.44 -5.43 -15.64
N LYS A 102 -12.13 -5.92 -14.54
CA LYS A 102 -12.24 -5.27 -13.22
C LYS A 102 -10.86 -5.01 -12.61
N TYR A 103 -9.91 -5.79 -12.87
CA TYR A 103 -8.61 -5.67 -12.17
C TYR A 103 -7.53 -5.24 -13.16
N SER A 104 -8.00 -4.82 -14.35
CA SER A 104 -7.00 -4.44 -15.36
C SER A 104 -6.67 -2.94 -15.21
N ALA A 105 -5.51 -2.57 -15.71
CA ALA A 105 -5.04 -1.18 -15.55
C ALA A 105 -6.04 -0.18 -16.14
N ASP A 106 -6.70 -0.50 -17.21
CA ASP A 106 -7.65 0.49 -17.79
C ASP A 106 -8.90 -0.24 -18.29
N GLY A 107 -9.08 -1.45 -17.72
CA GLY A 107 -10.34 -2.16 -18.08
C GLY A 107 -10.15 -3.10 -19.29
N THR A 108 -8.91 -3.01 -19.89
CA THR A 108 -8.68 -3.85 -21.07
C THR A 108 -7.98 -5.15 -20.64
N VAL A 109 -8.63 -6.29 -21.13
CA VAL A 109 -8.05 -7.61 -20.78
C VAL A 109 -7.14 -8.07 -21.93
N PHE A 110 -5.93 -8.46 -21.51
CA PHE A 110 -5.02 -9.06 -22.52
C PHE A 110 -4.06 -10.02 -21.80
N ASP A 111 -3.42 -10.84 -22.73
CA ASP A 111 -2.36 -11.78 -22.27
C ASP A 111 -2.95 -12.85 -21.34
N VAL A 112 -4.17 -13.36 -21.74
CA VAL A 112 -4.78 -14.43 -20.94
C VAL A 112 -4.06 -15.75 -21.26
N GLY A 113 -3.56 -16.39 -20.24
CA GLY A 113 -2.89 -17.70 -20.47
C GLY A 113 -3.89 -18.78 -20.91
N GLY A 114 -3.41 -19.65 -21.77
CA GLY A 114 -4.30 -20.72 -22.31
C GLY A 114 -4.90 -21.58 -21.20
N ALA A 115 -4.03 -22.06 -20.25
CA ALA A 115 -4.55 -22.93 -19.17
C ALA A 115 -5.52 -22.18 -18.26
N THR A 116 -5.22 -20.94 -18.01
CA THR A 116 -6.15 -20.14 -17.18
C THR A 116 -7.51 -20.01 -17.87
N GLN A 117 -7.46 -19.68 -19.11
CA GLN A 117 -8.74 -19.53 -19.84
C GLN A 117 -9.52 -20.84 -19.84
N ARG A 118 -8.85 -21.91 -20.14
CA ARG A 118 -9.57 -23.21 -20.18
C ARG A 118 -10.11 -23.55 -18.78
N ALA A 119 -9.28 -23.30 -17.79
CA ALA A 119 -9.76 -23.62 -16.41
C ALA A 119 -11.00 -22.80 -16.06
N LEU A 120 -11.01 -21.52 -16.38
CA LEU A 120 -12.16 -20.68 -15.98
C LEU A 120 -13.42 -21.07 -16.77
N ARG A 121 -13.24 -21.53 -17.99
CA ARG A 121 -14.40 -21.98 -18.77
C ARG A 121 -14.92 -23.33 -18.25
N ALA A 122 -13.96 -24.09 -17.89
CA ALA A 122 -14.36 -25.46 -17.48
C ALA A 122 -14.87 -25.45 -16.03
N GLY A 123 -14.54 -24.39 -15.27
CA GLY A 123 -15.01 -24.30 -13.87
C GLY A 123 -14.12 -25.10 -12.92
N HIS A 124 -13.00 -25.69 -13.42
CA HIS A 124 -12.01 -26.32 -12.53
C HIS A 124 -10.61 -26.20 -13.14
N GLY A 125 -9.52 -26.34 -12.22
CA GLY A 125 -8.11 -26.14 -12.63
C GLY A 125 -7.63 -27.25 -13.57
N MET A 126 -6.72 -26.81 -14.44
CA MET A 126 -6.18 -27.81 -15.38
C MET A 126 -5.03 -28.58 -14.71
N SER A 127 -5.01 -29.96 -15.02
CA SER A 127 -4.01 -30.76 -14.27
C SER A 127 -3.20 -31.63 -15.24
N GLY A 128 -3.37 -31.33 -16.50
CA GLY A 128 -2.58 -32.13 -17.49
C GLY A 128 -1.08 -31.81 -17.43
N GLU A 129 -0.26 -32.71 -17.95
CA GLU A 129 1.21 -32.56 -17.97
C GLU A 129 1.63 -31.29 -18.72
N ARG A 130 0.83 -30.82 -19.64
CA ARG A 130 1.22 -29.62 -20.42
C ARG A 130 0.57 -28.37 -19.82
N ASP A 131 -0.04 -28.49 -18.65
CA ASP A 131 -0.75 -27.35 -18.04
C ASP A 131 0.09 -26.81 -16.87
N ASN A 132 1.45 -26.99 -16.97
CA ASN A 132 2.31 -26.55 -15.84
C ASN A 132 2.92 -25.18 -16.17
N GLY A 133 2.06 -24.33 -16.65
CA GLY A 133 2.51 -22.95 -16.89
C GLY A 133 2.55 -22.15 -15.57
N ASN A 134 3.00 -20.86 -15.63
CA ASN A 134 3.32 -20.09 -14.41
C ASN A 134 2.13 -19.23 -13.99
N GLY A 135 0.94 -19.56 -14.50
CA GLY A 135 -0.25 -18.71 -14.30
C GLY A 135 -0.66 -18.65 -12.81
N SER A 136 -0.53 -19.77 -12.11
CA SER A 136 -0.96 -19.70 -10.69
C SER A 136 0.17 -19.14 -9.82
N LEU A 137 1.47 -19.34 -10.28
CA LEU A 137 2.61 -18.81 -9.50
C LEU A 137 2.63 -17.29 -9.49
N MET A 138 2.23 -16.64 -10.57
CA MET A 138 2.36 -15.16 -10.72
C MET A 138 1.37 -14.44 -9.82
N ARG A 139 0.45 -15.17 -9.11
CA ARG A 139 -0.59 -14.42 -8.36
C ARG A 139 -0.68 -14.96 -6.92
N ILE A 140 0.37 -15.62 -6.43
CA ILE A 140 0.10 -16.43 -5.21
C ILE A 140 0.77 -15.74 -4.02
N VAL A 141 1.66 -14.71 -4.24
CA VAL A 141 2.48 -14.16 -3.13
C VAL A 141 1.57 -13.57 -2.06
N PRO A 142 0.39 -12.96 -2.35
CA PRO A 142 -0.47 -12.42 -1.28
C PRO A 142 -0.86 -13.49 -0.25
N CYS A 143 -0.87 -14.73 -0.61
CA CYS A 143 -1.20 -15.79 0.36
C CYS A 143 -0.24 -15.77 1.55
N ALA A 144 0.93 -15.21 1.35
CA ALA A 144 1.93 -15.16 2.46
C ALA A 144 1.48 -14.24 3.59
N LEU A 145 0.40 -13.47 3.34
CA LEU A 145 -0.01 -12.48 4.36
C LEU A 145 -1.05 -13.09 5.30
N PHE A 146 -1.47 -14.30 4.96
CA PHE A 146 -2.57 -14.89 5.74
C PHE A 146 -2.10 -16.24 6.32
N ASP A 147 -2.78 -16.57 7.41
CA ASP A 147 -2.43 -17.86 8.04
C ASP A 147 -3.01 -19.04 7.23
N LEU A 148 -2.40 -19.39 6.11
CA LEU A 148 -2.88 -20.44 5.19
C LEU A 148 -1.93 -21.63 5.24
N SER A 149 -2.54 -22.86 5.35
CA SER A 149 -1.73 -24.10 5.28
C SER A 149 -1.26 -24.38 3.84
N ASP A 150 -0.33 -25.36 3.72
CA ASP A 150 0.11 -25.77 2.36
C ASP A 150 -1.07 -26.24 1.51
N SER A 151 -1.97 -26.94 2.18
CA SER A 151 -3.15 -27.40 1.42
C SER A 151 -3.99 -26.21 0.93
N ASP A 152 -4.11 -25.17 1.75
CA ASP A 152 -4.85 -23.97 1.29
C ASP A 152 -4.16 -23.32 0.07
N ILE A 153 -2.85 -23.22 0.12
CA ILE A 153 -2.11 -22.57 -0.99
C ILE A 153 -2.25 -23.42 -2.26
N ARG A 154 -2.22 -24.75 -2.09
CA ARG A 154 -2.42 -25.61 -3.29
C ARG A 154 -3.84 -25.42 -3.86
N ARG A 155 -4.79 -25.26 -2.95
CA ARG A 155 -6.17 -25.01 -3.44
C ARG A 155 -6.26 -23.68 -4.19
N ALA A 156 -5.55 -22.68 -3.71
CA ALA A 156 -5.55 -21.39 -4.43
C ALA A 156 -4.93 -21.55 -5.82
N SER A 157 -3.88 -22.34 -5.89
CA SER A 157 -3.27 -22.61 -7.21
C SER A 157 -4.23 -23.40 -8.10
N ALA A 158 -4.96 -24.34 -7.53
CA ALA A 158 -5.74 -25.33 -8.31
C ALA A 158 -6.99 -24.68 -8.91
N VAL A 159 -7.16 -23.37 -8.48
CA VAL A 159 -8.33 -22.72 -9.15
C VAL A 159 -8.13 -22.71 -10.66
N THR A 160 -6.84 -22.55 -11.10
CA THR A 160 -6.63 -22.63 -12.57
C THR A 160 -5.58 -23.70 -12.88
N HIS A 161 -4.61 -23.83 -12.06
CA HIS A 161 -3.55 -24.82 -12.29
C HIS A 161 -3.52 -25.85 -11.15
N ALA A 162 -4.00 -27.11 -11.47
CA ALA A 162 -4.19 -28.08 -10.37
C ALA A 162 -3.15 -29.20 -10.47
N HIS A 163 -2.18 -28.93 -11.39
CA HIS A 163 -1.12 -29.96 -11.43
C HIS A 163 -0.21 -29.81 -10.20
N PRO A 164 0.29 -30.97 -9.62
CA PRO A 164 1.08 -30.95 -8.36
C PRO A 164 2.34 -30.11 -8.52
N ILE A 165 2.93 -30.11 -9.67
CA ILE A 165 4.14 -29.31 -9.86
C ILE A 165 3.83 -27.82 -9.67
N SER A 166 2.72 -27.38 -10.28
CA SER A 166 2.36 -25.95 -10.12
C SER A 166 1.95 -25.63 -8.68
N MET A 167 1.25 -26.56 -8.06
CA MET A 167 0.78 -26.29 -6.68
C MET A 167 1.97 -26.24 -5.72
N ASP A 168 2.89 -27.17 -5.92
CA ASP A 168 4.03 -27.19 -4.99
C ASP A 168 4.95 -26.00 -5.23
N ALA A 169 5.07 -25.63 -6.46
CA ALA A 169 5.86 -24.41 -6.69
C ALA A 169 5.26 -23.20 -5.99
N CYS A 170 3.94 -23.05 -6.00
CA CYS A 170 3.30 -21.92 -5.29
C CYS A 170 3.55 -22.00 -3.79
N VAL A 171 3.47 -23.24 -3.29
CA VAL A 171 3.74 -23.38 -1.85
C VAL A 171 5.17 -22.92 -1.53
N THR A 172 6.08 -23.37 -2.33
CA THR A 172 7.48 -22.96 -2.10
C THR A 172 7.64 -21.44 -2.16
N LEU A 173 7.06 -20.84 -3.18
CA LEU A 173 7.21 -19.38 -3.30
C LEU A 173 6.60 -18.66 -2.09
N VAL A 174 5.46 -19.16 -1.60
CA VAL A 174 4.81 -18.48 -0.45
C VAL A 174 5.68 -18.66 0.79
N HIS A 175 6.28 -19.79 0.97
CA HIS A 175 7.18 -19.97 2.13
C HIS A 175 8.38 -19.02 2.06
N VAL A 176 8.93 -18.95 0.86
CA VAL A 176 10.05 -17.98 0.72
C VAL A 176 9.56 -16.57 1.07
N ALA A 177 8.43 -16.15 0.56
CA ALA A 177 7.91 -14.79 0.86
C ALA A 177 7.67 -14.62 2.36
N ARG A 178 7.16 -15.66 3.05
CA ARG A 178 6.91 -15.54 4.50
C ARG A 178 8.23 -15.30 5.24
N GLU A 179 9.22 -16.02 4.79
CA GLU A 179 10.50 -15.82 5.49
C GLU A 179 11.07 -14.43 5.20
N LEU A 180 10.89 -14.01 3.99
CA LEU A 180 11.37 -12.64 3.72
C LEU A 180 10.58 -11.60 4.53
N ILE A 181 9.32 -11.82 4.68
CA ILE A 181 8.50 -10.90 5.51
C ILE A 181 9.02 -10.92 6.95
N ASP A 182 9.58 -12.08 7.31
CA ASP A 182 10.13 -12.18 8.68
C ASP A 182 11.58 -11.73 8.71
N MET A 183 11.98 -11.20 7.57
CA MET A 183 13.27 -10.50 7.46
C MET A 183 14.41 -11.51 7.52
N VAL A 184 14.16 -12.72 7.24
CA VAL A 184 15.25 -13.69 7.03
C VAL A 184 16.08 -13.29 5.80
N ASP A 185 17.44 -13.38 6.00
CA ASP A 185 18.32 -13.07 4.86
C ASP A 185 17.94 -13.89 3.61
N VAL A 186 18.09 -13.20 2.41
CA VAL A 186 17.58 -13.77 1.15
C VAL A 186 18.21 -15.15 0.90
N ARG A 187 19.50 -15.27 0.97
CA ARG A 187 20.14 -16.56 0.63
C ARG A 187 19.80 -17.63 1.69
N GLU A 188 19.67 -17.19 2.89
CA GLU A 188 19.23 -18.18 3.91
C GLU A 188 17.79 -18.64 3.65
N ALA A 189 16.89 -17.68 3.39
CA ALA A 189 15.50 -18.08 3.07
C ALA A 189 15.46 -19.04 1.87
N LEU A 190 16.29 -18.85 0.89
CA LEU A 190 16.29 -19.74 -0.29
C LEU A 190 16.86 -21.11 0.10
N ALA A 191 17.92 -21.15 0.90
CA ALA A 191 18.47 -22.45 1.32
C ALA A 191 17.43 -23.28 2.09
N HIS A 192 16.66 -22.65 2.98
CA HIS A 192 15.61 -23.37 3.73
C HIS A 192 14.55 -23.97 2.80
N ASN A 193 14.54 -23.37 1.60
CA ASN A 193 13.39 -23.82 0.77
C ASN A 193 13.89 -24.54 -0.49
N GLY A 194 15.15 -25.09 -0.37
CA GLY A 194 15.62 -26.07 -1.38
C GLY A 194 16.40 -25.41 -2.51
N PHE A 195 16.84 -24.16 -2.29
CA PHE A 195 17.53 -23.51 -3.45
C PHE A 195 18.91 -23.06 -2.99
N ASP A 196 19.52 -23.85 -2.10
CA ASP A 196 20.88 -23.51 -1.65
C ASP A 196 21.86 -23.54 -2.85
N GLY A 197 22.63 -22.37 -2.97
CA GLY A 197 23.69 -22.37 -4.00
C GLY A 197 23.19 -21.80 -5.34
N LEU A 198 21.87 -21.48 -5.34
CA LEU A 198 21.34 -20.94 -6.61
C LEU A 198 22.17 -19.73 -7.07
N TRP A 199 22.81 -18.99 -6.24
CA TRP A 199 23.55 -17.75 -6.61
C TRP A 199 24.89 -18.11 -7.26
N HIS A 200 25.23 -19.38 -7.39
CA HIS A 200 26.47 -19.77 -8.10
C HIS A 200 26.19 -20.06 -9.57
N LYS A 201 24.92 -20.21 -9.90
CA LYS A 201 24.61 -20.44 -11.33
C LYS A 201 24.86 -19.19 -12.17
N SER A 202 25.38 -19.46 -13.33
CA SER A 202 25.56 -18.31 -14.26
C SER A 202 24.23 -17.93 -14.93
N ARG A 203 24.26 -16.76 -15.39
CA ARG A 203 23.03 -16.22 -16.05
C ARG A 203 22.57 -17.14 -17.18
N ASN A 204 23.40 -17.85 -17.99
CA ASN A 204 23.04 -18.70 -19.15
C ASN A 204 22.37 -20.01 -18.70
N GLU A 205 22.54 -20.29 -17.47
CA GLU A 205 21.93 -21.54 -16.96
C GLU A 205 20.50 -21.31 -16.50
N ILE A 206 20.11 -20.06 -16.51
CA ILE A 206 18.76 -19.76 -15.98
C ILE A 206 17.77 -19.70 -17.15
N GLU A 207 16.76 -20.59 -16.95
CA GLU A 207 15.70 -20.57 -17.98
C GLU A 207 14.57 -19.64 -17.54
N SER A 208 13.85 -19.00 -18.56
CA SER A 208 12.80 -18.03 -18.14
C SER A 208 11.60 -18.15 -19.08
N ASP A 209 11.31 -19.48 -19.51
CA ASP A 209 10.11 -19.63 -20.36
C ASP A 209 8.86 -19.77 -19.50
N GLY A 210 7.74 -20.21 -20.04
CA GLY A 210 6.40 -20.19 -19.39
C GLY A 210 6.23 -21.37 -18.43
N PHE A 211 7.29 -22.19 -18.27
CA PHE A 211 7.18 -23.33 -17.34
C PHE A 211 7.34 -22.84 -15.90
N VAL A 212 6.54 -23.28 -14.96
CA VAL A 212 6.39 -22.70 -13.60
C VAL A 212 7.71 -22.88 -12.84
N LEU A 213 8.46 -23.91 -12.94
CA LEU A 213 9.70 -24.07 -12.13
C LEU A 213 10.81 -23.19 -12.70
N HIS A 214 10.76 -23.07 -14.07
CA HIS A 214 11.76 -22.13 -14.63
C HIS A 214 11.51 -20.70 -14.12
N THR A 215 10.26 -20.29 -14.06
CA THR A 215 9.96 -18.92 -13.58
C THR A 215 10.34 -18.77 -12.10
N LEU A 216 9.97 -19.80 -11.31
CA LEU A 216 10.31 -19.73 -9.87
C LEU A 216 11.82 -19.60 -9.68
N GLU A 217 12.57 -20.49 -10.35
CA GLU A 217 14.04 -20.46 -10.22
C GLU A 217 14.62 -19.13 -10.72
N ALA A 218 14.13 -18.65 -11.85
CA ALA A 218 14.67 -17.40 -12.41
C ALA A 218 14.41 -16.21 -11.48
N ALA A 219 13.17 -16.13 -10.91
CA ALA A 219 12.86 -15.01 -10.01
C ALA A 219 13.75 -15.05 -8.76
N LEU A 220 13.98 -16.27 -8.22
CA LEU A 220 14.82 -16.37 -7.00
C LEU A 220 16.29 -16.08 -7.33
N TRP A 221 16.68 -16.55 -8.50
CA TRP A 221 18.08 -16.26 -8.89
C TRP A 221 18.31 -14.75 -9.02
N CYS A 222 17.34 -14.06 -9.66
CA CYS A 222 17.50 -12.59 -9.77
C CYS A 222 17.56 -11.95 -8.38
N LEU A 223 16.70 -12.40 -7.50
CA LEU A 223 16.65 -11.80 -6.14
C LEU A 223 17.97 -12.03 -5.40
N CYS A 224 18.61 -13.20 -5.56
CA CYS A 224 19.79 -13.48 -4.71
C CYS A 224 21.07 -13.04 -5.41
N THR A 225 21.02 -12.52 -6.66
CA THR A 225 22.29 -12.13 -7.31
C THR A 225 22.29 -10.63 -7.58
N THR A 226 21.22 -9.95 -7.14
CA THR A 226 21.20 -8.48 -7.32
C THR A 226 21.06 -7.83 -5.95
N HIS A 227 21.22 -6.34 -5.97
CA HIS A 227 21.31 -5.73 -4.61
C HIS A 227 20.39 -4.52 -4.52
N SER A 228 19.47 -4.44 -5.46
CA SER A 228 18.41 -3.40 -5.36
C SER A 228 17.16 -3.89 -6.10
N TYR A 229 16.01 -3.31 -5.71
CA TYR A 229 14.77 -3.69 -6.42
C TYR A 229 14.91 -3.48 -7.93
N ALA A 230 15.44 -2.31 -8.30
CA ALA A 230 15.50 -1.99 -9.75
C ALA A 230 16.40 -2.98 -10.49
N ASP A 231 17.56 -3.30 -9.87
CA ASP A 231 18.48 -4.25 -10.57
C ASP A 231 17.84 -5.64 -10.69
N CYS A 232 17.15 -5.98 -9.64
CA CYS A 232 16.50 -7.32 -9.66
C CYS A 232 15.43 -7.40 -10.75
N VAL A 233 14.59 -6.45 -10.82
CA VAL A 233 13.45 -6.53 -11.77
C VAL A 233 13.98 -6.36 -13.20
N VAL A 234 14.96 -5.46 -13.37
CA VAL A 234 15.51 -5.26 -14.73
C VAL A 234 16.22 -6.53 -15.19
N GLU A 235 16.97 -7.13 -14.21
CA GLU A 235 17.62 -8.41 -14.59
C GLU A 235 16.58 -9.48 -14.94
N ALA A 236 15.54 -9.53 -14.23
CA ALA A 236 14.48 -10.51 -14.54
C ALA A 236 13.89 -10.27 -15.94
N VAL A 237 13.73 -9.01 -16.34
CA VAL A 237 13.18 -8.73 -17.68
C VAL A 237 14.21 -9.12 -18.75
N ASN A 238 15.43 -8.91 -18.43
CA ASN A 238 16.47 -9.11 -19.46
C ASN A 238 16.81 -10.59 -19.62
N LEU A 239 16.18 -11.46 -18.75
CA LEU A 239 16.33 -12.91 -19.00
C LEU A 239 15.49 -13.36 -20.20
N GLY A 240 14.56 -12.47 -20.70
CA GLY A 240 13.86 -12.68 -21.99
C GLY A 240 12.81 -13.78 -21.84
N SER A 241 12.08 -14.14 -22.94
CA SER A 241 11.02 -15.14 -23.10
C SER A 241 9.76 -14.76 -22.32
N ASP A 242 9.52 -15.23 -21.17
CA ASP A 242 8.31 -14.82 -20.42
C ASP A 242 8.69 -13.72 -19.42
N THR A 243 8.91 -12.52 -20.00
CA THR A 243 9.56 -11.42 -19.24
C THR A 243 8.59 -10.84 -18.22
N ASP A 244 7.33 -10.72 -18.58
CA ASP A 244 6.42 -10.02 -17.64
C ASP A 244 6.21 -10.84 -16.36
N THR A 245 6.10 -12.20 -16.51
CA THR A 245 5.77 -13.01 -15.32
C THR A 245 7.01 -13.16 -14.43
N THR A 246 8.18 -13.48 -15.09
CA THR A 246 9.39 -13.60 -14.26
C THR A 246 9.67 -12.30 -13.48
N ALA A 247 9.49 -11.19 -14.13
CA ALA A 247 9.75 -9.90 -13.43
C ALA A 247 8.68 -9.61 -12.38
N ALA A 248 7.45 -10.05 -12.64
CA ALA A 248 6.39 -9.81 -11.63
C ALA A 248 6.68 -10.60 -10.34
N VAL A 249 7.06 -11.83 -10.49
CA VAL A 249 7.31 -12.64 -9.28
C VAL A 249 8.59 -12.14 -8.60
N ALA A 250 9.65 -11.88 -9.38
CA ALA A 250 10.88 -11.31 -8.78
C ALA A 250 10.59 -9.96 -8.11
N GLY A 251 9.76 -9.18 -8.76
CA GLY A 251 9.44 -7.83 -8.21
C GLY A 251 8.70 -7.93 -6.87
N ALA A 252 7.77 -8.85 -6.80
CA ALA A 252 7.03 -8.98 -5.51
C ALA A 252 7.99 -9.36 -4.38
N LEU A 253 8.92 -10.30 -4.64
CA LEU A 253 9.87 -10.73 -3.57
C LEU A 253 10.88 -9.61 -3.27
N ALA A 254 11.39 -9.02 -4.37
CA ALA A 254 12.39 -7.93 -4.15
C ALA A 254 11.79 -6.77 -3.34
N ALA A 255 10.51 -6.51 -3.61
CA ALA A 255 9.89 -5.39 -2.86
C ALA A 255 9.80 -5.73 -1.37
N LEU A 256 9.61 -7.03 -1.04
CA LEU A 256 9.56 -7.42 0.39
C LEU A 256 10.92 -7.21 1.06
N VAL A 257 11.95 -7.19 0.22
CA VAL A 257 13.32 -7.04 0.79
C VAL A 257 13.72 -5.57 0.79
N TYR A 258 13.37 -4.91 -0.31
CA TYR A 258 14.00 -3.59 -0.45
C TYR A 258 12.97 -2.49 -0.21
N GLY A 259 11.68 -2.82 -0.18
CA GLY A 259 10.63 -1.82 0.08
C GLY A 259 10.59 -0.70 -0.96
N PHE A 260 10.10 0.58 -0.61
CA PHE A 260 9.99 1.75 -1.51
C PHE A 260 11.26 2.60 -1.41
N GLU A 261 11.55 3.19 -2.62
CA GLU A 261 12.79 4.00 -2.65
C GLU A 261 12.70 5.16 -1.65
N ASP A 262 13.96 5.46 -0.99
CA ASP A 262 14.09 6.59 -0.05
C ASP A 262 15.36 7.38 -0.37
N GLU A 263 15.45 8.77 -0.27
CA GLU A 263 16.48 9.76 -0.65
C GLU A 263 17.84 9.40 -0.04
N GLY A 264 17.96 8.32 0.84
CA GLY A 264 19.25 7.96 1.48
C GLY A 264 19.69 6.54 1.13
N GLU A 265 18.82 5.74 0.40
CA GLU A 265 19.14 4.37 -0.04
C GLU A 265 18.34 4.03 -1.29
N PRO A 266 18.90 4.37 -2.44
CA PRO A 266 18.18 4.21 -3.71
C PRO A 266 18.02 2.73 -4.10
N SER A 267 17.90 1.78 -3.05
CA SER A 267 17.87 0.35 -3.43
C SER A 267 16.43 -0.16 -3.52
N GLY A 268 15.36 0.74 -3.18
CA GLY A 268 13.94 0.30 -3.16
C GLY A 268 13.24 0.64 -4.48
N ILE A 269 11.93 0.51 -4.57
CA ILE A 269 11.16 0.73 -5.82
C ILE A 269 11.32 2.20 -6.27
N PRO A 270 11.77 2.35 -7.51
CA PRO A 270 12.01 3.71 -7.99
C PRO A 270 10.71 4.51 -8.15
N GLU A 271 10.76 5.78 -7.62
CA GLU A 271 9.56 6.64 -7.68
C GLU A 271 9.11 6.89 -9.12
N GLU A 272 10.11 7.00 -9.97
CA GLU A 272 9.78 7.27 -11.39
C GLU A 272 8.96 6.12 -11.99
N TRP A 273 9.28 4.86 -11.59
CA TRP A 273 8.50 3.73 -12.13
C TRP A 273 7.09 3.69 -11.51
N MET A 274 7.01 4.12 -10.27
CA MET A 274 5.66 4.17 -9.65
C MET A 274 4.80 5.24 -10.32
N ASP A 275 5.43 6.37 -10.62
CA ASP A 275 4.68 7.46 -11.27
C ASP A 275 4.18 7.03 -12.66
N ALA A 276 4.94 6.19 -13.27
CA ALA A 276 4.57 5.82 -14.66
C ALA A 276 3.59 4.64 -14.67
N LEU A 277 3.48 3.99 -13.47
CA LEU A 277 2.64 2.77 -13.42
C LEU A 277 1.16 3.15 -13.57
N ARG A 278 0.46 2.40 -14.43
CA ARG A 278 -0.98 2.66 -14.68
C ARG A 278 -1.82 1.73 -13.81
N GLY A 279 -3.09 2.14 -13.58
CA GLY A 279 -4.08 1.23 -12.95
C GLY A 279 -3.93 1.20 -11.42
N GLN A 280 -3.20 2.24 -10.90
CA GLN A 280 -2.96 2.25 -9.44
C GLN A 280 -4.28 2.37 -8.66
N GLU A 281 -5.32 2.77 -9.26
CA GLU A 281 -6.63 2.85 -8.59
C GLU A 281 -7.17 1.45 -8.22
N GLN A 282 -6.85 0.50 -9.13
CA GLN A 282 -7.31 -0.86 -8.80
C GLN A 282 -6.66 -1.36 -7.49
N PHE A 283 -5.43 -0.94 -7.25
CA PHE A 283 -4.73 -1.38 -6.01
C PHE A 283 -5.50 -0.92 -4.77
N LEU A 284 -5.88 0.39 -4.85
CA LEU A 284 -6.55 0.98 -3.68
C LEU A 284 -7.94 0.36 -3.48
N ASP A 285 -8.60 0.03 -4.60
CA ASP A 285 -9.94 -0.59 -4.48
C ASP A 285 -9.84 -1.95 -3.76
N VAL A 286 -8.87 -2.67 -4.07
CA VAL A 286 -8.76 -4.02 -3.46
C VAL A 286 -8.34 -3.88 -1.99
N ILE A 287 -7.44 -2.93 -1.68
CA ILE A 287 -6.92 -2.83 -0.29
C ILE A 287 -7.98 -2.21 0.62
N LEU A 288 -8.82 -1.30 0.07
CA LEU A 288 -9.74 -0.56 0.96
C LEU A 288 -11.14 -1.14 0.83
N GLY A 289 -11.23 -2.27 0.05
CA GLY A 289 -12.57 -2.91 -0.01
C GLY A 289 -13.54 -2.14 -0.89
N GLY A 290 -13.18 -1.78 -2.20
CA GLY A 290 -14.00 -1.20 -3.30
C GLY A 290 -15.49 -1.40 -3.08
N PRO A 291 -16.50 -0.56 -3.59
CA PRO A 291 -17.95 -0.73 -3.43
C PRO A 291 -18.37 -2.22 -3.52
N GLU A 292 -18.53 -2.87 -2.36
CA GLU A 292 -19.19 -4.20 -2.29
C GLU A 292 -20.05 -4.46 -3.52
N ASP A 293 -19.65 -5.32 -4.45
CA ASP A 293 -20.65 -5.93 -5.36
C ASP A 293 -21.89 -6.38 -4.59
N VAL A 294 -22.73 -5.41 -4.05
CA VAL A 294 -24.11 -5.75 -3.64
C VAL A 294 -24.68 -6.82 -4.59
N GLU A 295 -24.35 -8.05 -4.40
CA GLU A 295 -25.39 -9.04 -4.77
C GLU A 295 -26.45 -9.11 -3.65
N THR A 296 -27.67 -8.36 -3.73
CA THR A 296 -29.07 -8.55 -3.30
C THR A 296 -29.27 -9.91 -2.62
N ASP A 297 -28.98 -10.00 -1.34
CA ASP A 297 -29.64 -11.08 -0.56
C ASP A 297 -31.15 -10.78 -0.43
N PRO A 298 -32.13 -11.40 -1.02
CA PRO A 298 -33.60 -11.29 -0.87
C PRO A 298 -34.08 -11.93 0.44
N ASN A 299 -33.43 -11.72 1.55
CA ASN A 299 -34.22 -12.12 2.73
C ASN A 299 -33.34 -12.02 3.99
N GLY A 300 -33.16 -10.84 4.76
CA GLY A 300 -33.28 -11.14 6.22
C GLY A 300 -32.57 -10.05 7.04
N ALA A 301 -33.25 -8.95 7.56
CA ALA A 301 -33.76 -8.38 8.82
C ALA A 301 -32.60 -7.86 9.68
N TYR A 302 -32.32 -6.52 9.58
CA TYR A 302 -31.46 -5.80 10.54
C TYR A 302 -32.29 -5.34 11.75
N GLY A 303 -32.21 -6.06 12.84
CA GLY A 303 -32.35 -5.80 14.31
C GLY A 303 -31.59 -4.56 14.76
N ASP A 304 -32.27 -3.42 14.96
CA ASP A 304 -32.22 -2.14 15.71
C ASP A 304 -31.59 -2.33 17.10
N ASP A 305 -30.36 -1.83 17.34
CA ASP A 305 -29.92 -1.40 18.68
C ASP A 305 -29.72 0.12 18.71
N PRO A 306 -30.20 0.83 19.78
CA PRO A 306 -30.45 2.20 20.28
C PRO A 306 -29.35 2.65 21.25
N LEU A 307 -28.16 3.07 20.65
CA LEU A 307 -27.43 4.05 21.51
C LEU A 307 -26.42 4.80 20.66
N VAL A 308 -26.89 5.76 19.73
CA VAL A 308 -26.01 6.87 19.30
C VAL A 308 -26.85 8.15 19.21
N THR A 309 -27.17 8.79 20.24
CA THR A 309 -27.56 10.21 20.31
C THR A 309 -26.76 11.06 19.33
N SER A 310 -27.31 11.24 18.09
CA SER A 310 -28.00 12.03 17.04
C SER A 310 -26.99 12.55 16.02
N ILE A 311 -26.11 11.69 15.39
CA ILE A 311 -25.68 12.05 14.02
C ILE A 311 -26.89 11.94 13.07
N SER A 312 -27.47 13.09 12.80
CA SER A 312 -28.63 13.00 11.88
C SER A 312 -28.36 12.02 10.73
N SER A 313 -28.92 10.82 10.73
CA SER A 313 -28.93 9.88 9.59
C SER A 313 -28.68 10.61 8.27
N LYS A 314 -28.94 11.96 8.36
CA LYS A 314 -28.77 12.74 7.11
C LYS A 314 -27.30 13.14 6.88
N GLY A 315 -26.59 13.59 7.93
CA GLY A 315 -25.16 13.96 7.82
C GLY A 315 -24.30 12.76 7.42
N LEU A 316 -24.57 11.66 8.01
CA LEU A 316 -23.79 10.45 7.68
C LEU A 316 -24.07 10.01 6.24
N ASP A 317 -25.27 10.12 5.80
CA ASP A 317 -25.58 9.75 4.40
C ASP A 317 -24.87 10.68 3.40
N LEU A 318 -24.94 11.96 3.78
CA LEU A 318 -24.27 12.94 2.89
C LEU A 318 -22.76 12.68 2.85
N PHE A 319 -22.24 12.40 4.01
CA PHE A 319 -20.79 12.16 4.09
C PHE A 319 -20.43 10.91 3.28
N ASP A 320 -21.23 9.84 3.35
CA ASP A 320 -20.95 8.62 2.59
C ASP A 320 -21.07 8.86 1.07
N GLN A 321 -22.07 9.63 0.72
CA GLN A 321 -22.21 9.95 -0.72
C GLN A 321 -21.01 10.75 -1.24
N ALA A 322 -20.67 11.69 -0.37
CA ALA A 322 -19.51 12.49 -0.79
C ALA A 322 -18.27 11.60 -0.95
N ARG A 323 -18.08 10.67 -0.06
CA ARG A 323 -16.92 9.78 -0.17
C ARG A 323 -16.97 8.95 -1.47
N ASP A 324 -18.15 8.57 -1.79
CA ASP A 324 -18.31 7.81 -3.04
C ASP A 324 -17.94 8.67 -4.26
N LEU A 325 -18.40 9.87 -4.24
CA LEU A 325 -18.09 10.76 -5.38
C LEU A 325 -16.59 11.03 -5.46
N CYS A 326 -16.01 11.26 -4.29
CA CYS A 326 -14.56 11.54 -4.32
C CYS A 326 -13.80 10.30 -4.81
N SER A 327 -14.27 9.20 -4.42
CA SER A 327 -13.64 7.96 -4.93
C SER A 327 -13.81 7.82 -6.45
N ARG A 328 -15.03 8.11 -6.90
CA ARG A 328 -15.26 8.09 -8.37
C ARG A 328 -14.41 9.13 -9.09
N ALA A 329 -14.36 10.33 -8.43
CA ALA A 329 -13.53 11.39 -9.06
C ALA A 329 -12.08 10.92 -9.17
N ALA A 330 -11.60 10.20 -8.24
CA ALA A 330 -10.18 9.79 -8.25
C ALA A 330 -9.93 8.74 -9.34
N MET A 331 -11.09 8.13 -9.83
CA MET A 331 -11.00 7.06 -10.84
C MET A 331 -11.31 7.58 -12.23
N THR A 332 -11.74 8.96 -12.32
CA THR A 332 -12.22 9.54 -13.60
C THR A 332 -11.03 10.19 -14.32
N ALA A 333 -10.63 9.63 -15.59
CA ALA A 333 -9.46 10.09 -16.38
C ALA A 333 -9.74 11.48 -16.99
N ASP A 334 -11.10 11.71 -17.29
CA ASP A 334 -11.42 13.02 -17.89
C ASP A 334 -11.34 14.15 -16.84
N ALA A 335 -10.45 15.03 -17.15
CA ALA A 335 -10.11 16.08 -16.16
C ALA A 335 -11.34 16.94 -15.84
N GLY A 336 -12.20 17.21 -16.86
CA GLY A 336 -13.43 18.01 -16.62
C GLY A 336 -14.43 17.28 -15.70
N THR A 337 -14.58 15.97 -15.96
CA THR A 337 -15.53 15.16 -15.17
C THR A 337 -14.96 14.91 -13.76
N ARG A 338 -13.68 14.70 -13.74
CA ARG A 338 -13.03 14.52 -12.42
C ARG A 338 -13.21 15.78 -11.56
N ALA A 339 -12.93 16.89 -12.16
CA ALA A 339 -13.08 18.14 -11.42
C ALA A 339 -14.53 18.35 -10.96
N GLN A 340 -15.42 17.91 -11.82
CA GLN A 340 -16.85 18.07 -11.45
C GLN A 340 -17.22 17.15 -10.29
N LEU A 341 -16.73 16.01 -10.29
CA LEU A 341 -17.08 15.04 -9.23
C LEU A 341 -16.46 15.47 -7.90
N PHE A 342 -15.19 15.90 -7.95
CA PHE A 342 -14.61 16.40 -6.69
C PHE A 342 -15.38 17.64 -6.19
N ALA A 343 -15.80 18.44 -7.17
CA ALA A 343 -16.58 19.62 -6.75
C ALA A 343 -17.91 19.21 -6.12
N GLN A 344 -18.50 18.19 -6.70
CA GLN A 344 -19.79 17.72 -6.12
C GLN A 344 -19.55 17.08 -4.74
N GLY A 345 -18.50 16.31 -4.70
CA GLY A 345 -18.17 15.71 -3.38
C GLY A 345 -17.93 16.78 -2.31
N ALA A 346 -17.18 17.76 -2.67
CA ALA A 346 -16.91 18.85 -1.71
C ALA A 346 -18.21 19.55 -1.28
N ASP A 347 -19.20 19.73 -2.21
CA ASP A 347 -20.49 20.35 -1.82
C ASP A 347 -21.23 19.49 -0.80
N LEU A 348 -21.16 18.18 -1.06
CA LEU A 348 -21.87 17.29 -0.11
C LEU A 348 -21.17 17.26 1.25
N LEU A 349 -19.91 17.35 1.20
CA LEU A 349 -19.17 17.36 2.48
C LEU A 349 -19.46 18.65 3.25
N THR A 350 -19.62 19.75 2.53
CA THR A 350 -20.00 21.00 3.22
C THR A 350 -21.39 20.86 3.85
N GLU A 351 -22.26 20.22 3.11
CA GLU A 351 -23.60 20.03 3.69
C GLU A 351 -23.56 19.06 4.88
N ALA A 352 -22.73 18.04 4.65
CA ALA A 352 -22.63 17.08 5.78
C ALA A 352 -22.08 17.77 7.03
N TYR A 353 -21.10 18.62 6.80
CA TYR A 353 -20.58 19.39 7.95
C TYR A 353 -21.68 20.23 8.59
N GLY A 354 -22.54 20.95 7.80
CA GLY A 354 -23.68 21.75 8.33
C GLY A 354 -24.68 20.88 9.09
N ALA A 355 -24.62 19.59 8.74
CA ALA A 355 -25.61 18.71 9.42
C ALA A 355 -24.99 18.06 10.66
N GLY A 356 -23.80 18.46 11.02
CA GLY A 356 -23.26 18.02 12.32
C GLY A 356 -22.18 16.95 12.16
N MET A 357 -21.81 16.54 10.83
CA MET A 357 -20.68 15.62 10.62
C MET A 357 -19.36 16.40 10.53
N PHE A 358 -18.75 16.72 11.60
CA PHE A 358 -17.62 17.68 11.64
C PHE A 358 -16.35 17.04 11.07
N GLU A 359 -16.33 15.63 10.93
CA GLU A 359 -15.18 14.96 10.27
C GLU A 359 -15.10 15.33 8.79
N ALA A 360 -16.19 15.86 8.33
CA ALA A 360 -16.19 16.31 6.91
C ALA A 360 -15.20 17.45 6.70
N ALA A 361 -14.99 18.20 7.74
CA ALA A 361 -14.06 19.35 7.63
C ALA A 361 -12.64 18.86 7.30
N GLN A 362 -12.27 17.78 7.95
CA GLN A 362 -10.92 17.25 7.64
C GLN A 362 -10.80 16.80 6.18
N VAL A 363 -11.78 16.09 5.72
CA VAL A 363 -11.73 15.60 4.33
C VAL A 363 -11.78 16.78 3.35
N LEU A 364 -12.59 17.77 3.65
CA LEU A 364 -12.66 18.97 2.79
C LEU A 364 -11.30 19.67 2.77
N GLY A 365 -10.75 19.76 3.93
CA GLY A 365 -9.42 20.39 4.00
C GLY A 365 -8.40 19.67 3.10
N ILE A 366 -8.44 18.36 3.09
CA ILE A 366 -7.44 17.56 2.30
C ILE A 366 -7.72 17.74 0.81
N LEU A 367 -9.03 17.77 0.50
CA LEU A 367 -9.32 17.97 -0.93
C LEU A 367 -8.75 19.29 -1.44
N TYR A 368 -8.84 20.32 -0.67
CA TYR A 368 -8.30 21.63 -1.12
C TYR A 368 -6.78 21.66 -0.99
N TYR A 369 -6.33 21.02 0.05
CA TYR A 369 -4.87 21.01 0.29
C TYR A 369 -4.14 20.32 -0.87
N GLU A 370 -4.82 19.34 -1.48
CA GLU A 370 -4.18 18.57 -2.57
C GLU A 370 -4.63 19.09 -3.93
N ARG A 371 -5.44 20.14 -3.93
CA ARG A 371 -5.91 20.86 -5.15
C ARG A 371 -6.82 19.98 -5.99
N HIS A 372 -7.55 19.14 -5.27
CA HIS A 372 -8.53 18.31 -6.02
C HIS A 372 -9.77 19.12 -6.41
N VAL A 373 -10.03 20.22 -5.61
CA VAL A 373 -11.15 21.13 -5.96
C VAL A 373 -10.57 22.46 -6.47
N GLN A 374 -11.14 22.84 -7.73
CA GLN A 374 -10.56 24.03 -8.35
C GLN A 374 -11.19 25.30 -7.78
N VAL A 375 -10.37 26.11 -7.12
CA VAL A 375 -10.83 27.42 -6.58
C VAL A 375 -9.66 28.41 -6.66
N ALA A 376 -10.09 29.67 -6.62
CA ALA A 376 -9.08 30.73 -6.83
C ALA A 376 -7.95 30.63 -5.79
N ASP A 377 -8.40 30.27 -4.55
CA ASP A 377 -7.33 30.15 -3.53
C ASP A 377 -7.55 28.86 -2.71
N ALA A 378 -6.87 27.80 -3.15
CA ALA A 378 -7.11 26.47 -2.51
C ALA A 378 -6.46 26.42 -1.12
N ASP A 379 -5.35 27.09 -0.97
CA ASP A 379 -4.69 27.06 0.35
C ASP A 379 -5.54 27.78 1.40
N ALA A 380 -6.18 28.85 0.96
CA ALA A 380 -7.08 29.54 1.90
C ALA A 380 -8.27 28.64 2.29
N GLN A 381 -8.72 27.91 1.36
CA GLN A 381 -9.85 27.02 1.68
C GLN A 381 -9.40 25.86 2.57
N ALA A 382 -8.28 25.34 2.22
CA ALA A 382 -7.78 24.23 3.08
C ALA A 382 -7.55 24.74 4.51
N PHE A 383 -6.91 25.89 4.60
CA PHE A 383 -6.67 26.47 5.94
C PHE A 383 -7.98 26.69 6.69
N LEU A 384 -8.96 27.15 6.03
CA LEU A 384 -10.27 27.39 6.66
C LEU A 384 -10.89 26.09 7.18
N TRP A 385 -10.89 25.08 6.34
CA TRP A 385 -11.63 23.87 6.75
C TRP A 385 -10.82 23.09 7.81
N PHE A 386 -9.55 23.10 7.68
CA PHE A 386 -8.80 22.49 8.79
C PHE A 386 -9.06 23.26 10.09
N GLY A 387 -9.11 24.59 10.00
CA GLY A 387 -9.46 25.39 11.19
C GLY A 387 -10.80 24.97 11.80
N ARG A 388 -11.76 24.76 10.96
CA ARG A 388 -13.09 24.36 11.49
C ARG A 388 -13.01 22.98 12.16
N GLY A 389 -12.27 22.10 11.50
CA GLY A 389 -12.09 20.78 12.15
C GLY A 389 -11.42 20.89 13.51
N CYS A 390 -10.45 21.78 13.56
CA CYS A 390 -9.73 21.97 14.84
C CYS A 390 -10.66 22.48 15.93
N GLU A 391 -11.62 23.36 15.61
CA GLU A 391 -12.56 23.88 16.62
C GLU A 391 -13.41 22.76 17.21
N HIS A 392 -13.36 21.63 16.48
CA HIS A 392 -14.19 20.53 17.02
C HIS A 392 -13.31 19.39 17.53
N GLY A 393 -12.08 19.74 17.68
CA GLY A 393 -11.19 18.85 18.46
C GLY A 393 -10.49 17.81 17.57
N LEU A 394 -10.43 18.02 16.27
CA LEU A 394 -9.75 17.03 15.40
C LEU A 394 -8.26 17.36 15.32
N ALA A 395 -7.48 16.44 15.88
CA ALA A 395 -6.03 16.67 16.06
C ALA A 395 -5.31 16.69 14.71
N ASP A 396 -5.75 15.92 13.77
CA ASP A 396 -5.07 15.86 12.46
C ASP A 396 -5.19 17.20 11.72
N CYS A 397 -6.33 17.82 11.91
CA CYS A 397 -6.50 19.14 11.26
C CYS A 397 -5.50 20.16 11.82
N ALA A 398 -5.29 20.10 13.13
CA ALA A 398 -4.28 21.03 13.72
C ALA A 398 -2.88 20.75 13.17
N CYS A 399 -2.64 19.46 13.03
CA CYS A 399 -1.32 19.11 12.47
C CYS A 399 -1.18 19.62 11.04
N TYR A 400 -2.18 19.48 10.17
CA TYR A 400 -2.14 20.01 8.80
C TYR A 400 -2.00 21.54 8.78
N LEU A 401 -2.67 22.23 9.71
CA LEU A 401 -2.48 23.70 9.77
C LEU A 401 -1.04 24.05 10.10
N GLY A 402 -0.47 23.23 11.00
CA GLY A 402 0.97 23.46 11.29
C GLY A 402 1.82 23.27 10.04
N ASP A 403 1.54 22.17 9.25
CA ASP A 403 2.33 21.92 8.02
C ASP A 403 2.19 23.07 7.03
N MET A 404 0.99 23.57 6.94
CA MET A 404 0.79 24.64 5.95
C MET A 404 1.54 25.91 6.36
N LEU A 405 1.53 26.24 7.62
CA LEU A 405 2.23 27.47 8.06
C LEU A 405 3.75 27.29 7.97
N ARG A 406 4.17 26.08 8.25
CA ARG A 406 5.61 25.80 8.10
C ARG A 406 6.07 25.98 6.65
N ASP A 407 5.16 25.67 5.73
CA ASP A 407 5.58 25.69 4.31
C ASP A 407 5.18 27.01 3.65
N GLY A 408 4.65 27.96 4.48
CA GLY A 408 4.28 29.28 3.92
C GLY A 408 2.99 29.22 3.12
N ARG A 409 2.21 28.20 3.43
CA ARG A 409 0.95 28.04 2.66
C ARG A 409 -0.24 28.52 3.49
N GLY A 410 0.04 29.37 4.50
CA GLY A 410 -1.04 29.97 5.31
C GLY A 410 -1.49 31.31 4.73
N PRO A 411 -2.30 32.08 5.41
CA PRO A 411 -2.92 33.30 4.87
C PRO A 411 -1.87 34.37 4.54
N ASP A 412 -0.78 34.31 5.15
CA ASP A 412 0.24 35.37 4.92
C ASP A 412 1.25 34.91 3.86
N HIS A 413 1.16 33.70 3.35
CA HIS A 413 2.00 33.10 2.28
C HIS A 413 3.48 33.25 2.63
N GLU A 414 3.75 33.19 3.90
CA GLU A 414 5.14 33.13 4.39
C GLU A 414 5.26 32.05 5.47
N PRO A 415 6.45 31.41 5.41
CA PRO A 415 6.63 30.41 6.47
C PRO A 415 6.62 31.05 7.87
N ASP A 416 5.87 30.37 8.75
CA ASP A 416 5.78 30.86 10.14
C ASP A 416 6.03 29.67 11.11
N ALA A 417 7.27 29.54 11.50
CA ALA A 417 7.71 28.33 12.26
C ALA A 417 7.10 28.34 13.67
N GLN A 418 6.97 29.56 14.26
CA GLN A 418 6.38 29.60 15.62
C GLN A 418 4.89 29.25 15.58
N ALA A 419 4.23 29.82 14.71
CA ALA A 419 2.78 29.48 14.58
C ALA A 419 2.60 27.98 14.27
N ALA A 420 3.45 27.43 13.41
CA ALA A 420 3.35 25.98 13.14
C ALA A 420 3.57 25.18 14.44
N LEU A 421 4.59 25.56 15.18
CA LEU A 421 4.83 24.86 16.46
C LEU A 421 3.61 24.94 17.38
N ASP A 422 2.94 26.12 17.46
CA ASP A 422 1.72 26.25 18.31
C ASP A 422 0.63 25.27 17.88
N TYR A 423 0.51 25.07 16.57
CA TYR A 423 -0.57 24.14 16.14
C TYR A 423 -0.15 22.69 16.38
N TYR A 424 1.15 22.41 16.21
CA TYR A 424 1.55 21.03 16.56
C TYR A 424 1.34 20.75 18.04
N ASN A 425 1.63 21.72 18.91
CA ASN A 425 1.33 21.53 20.35
C ASN A 425 -0.18 21.34 20.59
N LEU A 426 -0.92 22.16 19.92
CA LEU A 426 -2.37 21.97 20.03
C LEU A 426 -2.77 20.56 19.57
N ALA A 427 -2.21 20.14 18.42
CA ALA A 427 -2.56 18.79 17.92
C ALA A 427 -2.17 17.72 18.95
N PHE A 428 -1.04 17.93 19.51
CA PHE A 428 -0.55 16.96 20.50
C PHE A 428 -1.49 16.93 21.72
N ASP A 429 -1.94 18.09 22.21
CA ASP A 429 -2.89 18.14 23.35
C ASP A 429 -4.22 17.47 22.99
N LEU A 430 -4.67 17.71 21.81
CA LEU A 430 -5.95 17.10 21.42
C LEU A 430 -5.80 15.58 21.27
N ALA A 431 -4.63 15.22 20.74
CA ALA A 431 -4.42 13.77 20.55
C ALA A 431 -4.34 13.06 21.92
N GLN A 432 -3.77 13.68 22.93
CA GLN A 432 -3.66 13.05 24.26
C GLN A 432 -5.03 12.88 24.91
N GLU A 433 -5.90 13.74 24.55
CA GLU A 433 -7.23 13.71 25.21
C GLU A 433 -8.17 12.74 24.51
N ARG A 434 -7.96 12.54 23.24
CA ARG A 434 -9.11 11.95 22.50
C ARG A 434 -8.65 10.67 21.80
N PHE A 435 -7.24 10.59 21.57
CA PHE A 435 -6.84 9.41 20.77
C PHE A 435 -6.92 8.15 21.65
N ASP A 436 -7.40 7.19 21.02
CA ASP A 436 -7.35 5.83 21.60
C ASP A 436 -6.04 5.12 21.26
N LEU A 437 -5.11 4.92 22.34
CA LEU A 437 -3.73 4.45 22.12
C LEU A 437 -3.74 2.95 21.77
N ASP A 438 -4.99 2.42 21.72
CA ASP A 438 -5.11 1.04 21.21
C ASP A 438 -5.55 1.03 19.74
N ASP A 439 -5.91 2.22 19.26
CA ASP A 439 -6.31 2.36 17.84
C ASP A 439 -5.09 2.75 16.99
N LEU A 440 -4.67 1.99 15.99
CA LEU A 440 -3.44 2.19 15.19
C LEU A 440 -3.48 3.50 14.40
N ASP A 441 -4.67 3.92 13.89
CA ASP A 441 -4.76 5.23 13.18
C ASP A 441 -4.46 6.39 14.13
N ASP A 442 -4.96 6.22 15.33
CA ASP A 442 -4.66 7.29 16.30
C ASP A 442 -3.18 7.27 16.70
N LEU A 443 -2.58 6.04 16.76
CA LEU A 443 -1.15 5.96 17.10
C LEU A 443 -0.28 6.50 15.96
N ALA A 444 -0.79 6.10 14.72
CA ALA A 444 -0.04 6.66 13.58
C ALA A 444 -0.10 8.18 13.55
N SER A 445 -1.29 8.70 13.71
CA SER A 445 -1.43 10.17 13.74
C SER A 445 -0.64 10.77 14.91
N PHE A 446 -0.61 10.03 15.98
CA PHE A 446 0.11 10.55 17.17
C PHE A 446 1.62 10.53 16.92
N ALA A 447 2.06 9.49 16.27
CA ALA A 447 3.49 9.43 15.92
C ALA A 447 3.90 10.58 15.00
N ILE A 448 3.05 10.90 14.06
CA ILE A 448 3.39 11.97 13.09
C ILE A 448 3.37 13.32 13.83
N ILE A 449 2.40 13.47 14.71
CA ILE A 449 2.35 14.75 15.45
C ILE A 449 3.61 14.90 16.32
N ALA A 450 3.99 13.81 16.98
CA ALA A 450 5.19 13.86 17.83
C ALA A 450 6.45 14.11 16.98
N LEU A 451 6.43 13.46 15.86
CA LEU A 451 7.59 13.70 14.96
C LEU A 451 7.66 15.17 14.53
N ARG A 452 6.52 15.78 14.15
CA ARG A 452 6.55 17.20 13.74
C ARG A 452 6.98 18.09 14.90
N LEU A 453 6.62 17.73 16.10
CA LEU A 453 7.06 18.53 17.25
C LEU A 453 8.59 18.39 17.45
N GLY A 454 9.04 17.14 17.31
CA GLY A 454 10.51 16.97 17.39
C GLY A 454 11.24 17.83 16.36
N GLU A 455 10.74 17.85 15.16
CA GLU A 455 11.41 18.64 14.10
C GLU A 455 11.34 20.13 14.38
N SER A 456 10.23 20.55 14.97
CA SER A 456 10.09 22.00 15.23
C SER A 456 11.03 22.45 16.34
N TYR A 457 11.13 21.60 17.34
CA TYR A 457 12.01 22.03 18.44
C TYR A 457 13.49 21.90 18.02
N GLU A 458 13.78 20.87 17.25
CA GLU A 458 15.17 20.80 16.72
C GLU A 458 15.52 22.04 15.90
N ARG A 459 14.61 22.53 15.11
CA ARG A 459 14.87 23.76 14.35
C ARG A 459 15.18 24.93 15.29
N ARG A 460 14.56 24.99 16.38
CA ARG A 460 14.84 26.08 17.34
C ARG A 460 16.28 25.98 17.87
N VAL A 461 16.65 24.71 18.05
CA VAL A 461 18.07 24.55 18.46
C VAL A 461 18.99 25.12 17.37
N GLN A 462 18.61 24.85 16.16
CA GLN A 462 19.47 25.32 15.05
C GLN A 462 19.44 26.84 14.94
N ASP A 463 18.36 27.38 15.43
CA ASP A 463 18.24 28.85 15.33
C ASP A 463 18.83 29.52 16.57
N GLY A 464 19.41 28.70 17.46
CA GLY A 464 20.06 29.21 18.69
C GLY A 464 19.04 29.66 19.75
N LEU A 465 17.83 29.28 19.70
CA LEU A 465 16.78 29.71 20.64
C LEU A 465 16.61 28.64 21.73
N ASP A 466 16.88 29.03 23.08
CA ASP A 466 16.63 28.11 24.21
C ASP A 466 17.13 26.69 23.89
N SER A 467 18.42 26.52 23.41
CA SER A 467 18.98 25.33 22.73
C SER A 467 19.02 24.13 23.68
N ALA A 468 19.15 24.48 25.04
CA ALA A 468 19.20 23.30 25.93
C ALA A 468 17.78 22.74 26.17
N GLN A 469 16.83 23.59 26.52
CA GLN A 469 15.43 23.15 26.74
C GLN A 469 14.79 22.68 25.42
N ALA A 470 15.00 23.39 24.38
CA ALA A 470 14.43 23.00 23.06
C ALA A 470 15.04 21.67 22.59
N GLY A 471 16.35 21.56 22.89
CA GLY A 471 17.02 20.28 22.52
C GLY A 471 16.44 19.10 23.30
N ASP A 472 16.16 19.35 24.59
CA ASP A 472 15.57 18.27 25.40
C ASP A 472 14.15 17.93 24.93
N PHE A 473 13.31 18.88 24.55
CA PHE A 473 11.94 18.62 24.03
C PHE A 473 12.00 17.91 22.68
N ALA A 474 12.98 18.36 21.89
CA ALA A 474 13.10 17.68 20.58
C ALA A 474 13.43 16.20 20.79
N PHE A 475 14.29 15.97 21.72
CA PHE A 475 14.67 14.56 21.98
C PHE A 475 13.46 13.77 22.46
N MET A 476 12.71 14.28 23.36
CA MET A 476 11.57 13.54 23.94
C MET A 476 10.53 13.21 22.86
N HIS A 477 10.31 14.19 22.03
CA HIS A 477 9.23 13.95 21.04
C HIS A 477 9.71 12.99 19.94
N TYR A 478 11.02 13.09 19.59
CA TYR A 478 11.53 12.09 18.62
C TYR A 478 11.50 10.69 19.23
N ALA A 479 11.86 10.64 20.50
CA ALA A 479 11.82 9.30 21.15
C ALA A 479 10.40 8.75 21.21
N MET A 480 9.50 9.62 21.55
CA MET A 480 8.09 9.21 21.55
C MET A 480 7.63 8.78 20.16
N ALA A 481 7.95 9.62 19.21
CA ALA A 481 7.54 9.28 17.83
C ALA A 481 8.15 7.95 17.40
N ALA A 482 9.42 7.67 17.79
CA ALA A 482 10.10 6.42 17.37
C ALA A 482 9.47 5.21 18.06
N THR A 483 9.17 5.46 19.30
CA THR A 483 8.57 4.34 20.06
C THR A 483 7.19 3.98 19.49
N ILE A 484 6.42 5.03 19.33
CA ILE A 484 5.03 4.77 18.86
C ILE A 484 5.06 4.23 17.42
N ALA A 485 5.96 4.84 16.64
CA ALA A 485 6.05 4.41 15.22
C ALA A 485 6.58 2.97 15.14
N GLU A 486 7.52 2.62 16.02
CA GLU A 486 8.04 1.23 16.05
C GLU A 486 6.92 0.26 16.42
N ARG A 487 6.17 0.73 17.43
CA ARG A 487 5.02 -0.09 17.82
C ARG A 487 4.02 -0.24 16.66
N VAL A 488 3.77 0.88 15.99
CA VAL A 488 2.79 0.83 14.88
C VAL A 488 3.35 -0.04 13.75
N VAL A 489 4.69 -0.03 13.53
CA VAL A 489 5.32 -0.84 12.45
C VAL A 489 5.30 -2.30 12.87
N ARG A 490 5.62 -2.57 14.20
CA ARG A 490 5.61 -3.97 14.69
C ARG A 490 4.21 -4.56 14.60
N LEU A 491 3.20 -3.73 14.74
CA LEU A 491 1.80 -4.24 14.73
C LEU A 491 1.25 -4.28 13.31
N GLY A 492 2.20 -4.12 12.22
CA GLY A 492 1.82 -4.58 10.89
C GLY A 492 1.43 -3.39 9.97
N ALA A 493 1.56 -1.95 10.41
CA ALA A 493 1.30 -0.75 9.57
C ALA A 493 2.61 -0.22 9.01
N CYS A 494 3.18 -0.80 7.85
CA CYS A 494 4.46 -0.49 7.17
C CYS A 494 4.49 0.96 6.69
N ALA A 495 3.27 1.89 6.88
CA ALA A 495 3.17 3.27 6.36
C ALA A 495 3.96 4.23 7.26
N LEU A 496 4.63 3.65 8.45
CA LEU A 496 5.34 4.63 9.28
C LEU A 496 6.83 4.29 9.33
N GLY A 497 7.26 3.39 8.33
CA GLY A 497 8.71 3.04 8.30
C GLY A 497 9.60 4.28 8.17
N LYS A 498 9.08 5.16 7.24
CA LYS A 498 9.87 6.40 7.08
C LYS A 498 9.88 7.24 8.35
N GLU A 499 8.72 7.50 8.90
CA GLU A 499 8.61 8.35 10.11
C GLU A 499 9.38 7.74 11.29
N LEU A 500 9.42 6.37 11.31
CA LEU A 500 10.18 5.71 12.40
C LEU A 500 11.68 5.98 12.24
N ARG A 501 12.11 5.88 11.05
CA ARG A 501 13.54 6.14 10.86
C ARG A 501 13.89 7.61 11.17
N LEU A 502 13.01 8.55 10.64
CA LEU A 502 13.28 9.98 10.92
C LEU A 502 13.29 10.25 12.43
N ALA A 503 12.42 9.59 13.04
CA ALA A 503 12.35 9.83 14.48
C ALA A 503 13.57 9.24 15.18
N GLN A 504 14.06 8.01 14.75
CA GLN A 504 15.26 7.40 15.38
C GLN A 504 16.50 8.24 15.11
N ASP A 505 16.54 8.75 13.90
CA ASP A 505 17.68 9.64 13.60
C ASP A 505 17.62 10.92 14.45
N GLY A 506 16.38 11.41 14.51
CA GLY A 506 16.24 12.62 15.36
C GLY A 506 16.68 12.35 16.80
N VAL A 507 16.39 11.12 17.31
CA VAL A 507 16.80 10.79 18.70
C VAL A 507 18.32 10.84 18.80
N GLU A 508 18.97 10.30 17.83
CA GLU A 508 20.45 10.29 17.87
C GLU A 508 21.02 11.71 17.80
N ARG A 509 20.40 12.50 16.98
CA ARG A 509 20.96 13.87 16.81
C ARG A 509 20.74 14.71 18.07
N MET A 510 19.58 14.48 18.70
CA MET A 510 19.26 15.43 19.80
C MET A 510 19.66 14.82 21.14
N ARG A 511 20.33 13.65 21.19
CA ARG A 511 20.69 12.93 22.43
C ARG A 511 21.65 13.77 23.28
N PRO A 512 22.61 14.56 22.69
CA PRO A 512 23.54 15.36 23.51
C PRO A 512 22.79 16.45 24.31
N TYR A 513 21.58 16.72 23.89
CA TYR A 513 20.85 17.81 24.58
C TYR A 513 19.86 17.22 25.59
N ALA A 514 19.85 15.80 25.75
CA ALA A 514 18.80 15.14 26.56
C ALA A 514 19.18 15.22 28.04
N SER A 515 18.15 15.65 28.89
CA SER A 515 18.37 15.64 30.35
C SER A 515 18.43 14.21 30.90
N PRO A 516 19.02 14.07 32.02
CA PRO A 516 19.10 12.73 32.62
C PRO A 516 17.71 12.11 32.78
N GLU A 517 16.72 12.90 33.09
CA GLU A 517 15.34 12.35 33.22
C GLU A 517 14.83 11.85 31.87
N SER A 518 15.09 12.55 30.82
CA SER A 518 14.59 12.16 29.48
C SER A 518 15.31 10.90 28.98
N LEU A 519 16.54 10.71 29.32
CA LEU A 519 17.28 9.51 28.90
C LEU A 519 16.76 8.28 29.63
N GLU A 520 16.35 8.55 30.92
CA GLU A 520 15.76 7.43 31.68
C GLU A 520 14.40 7.02 31.13
N HIS A 521 13.58 8.00 30.68
CA HIS A 521 12.25 7.73 30.10
C HIS A 521 12.37 7.02 28.75
N GLU A 522 13.38 7.26 27.99
CA GLU A 522 13.57 6.55 26.70
C GLU A 522 13.78 5.05 26.93
N ARG A 523 14.48 4.65 28.00
CA ARG A 523 14.84 3.23 28.28
C ARG A 523 13.62 2.45 28.76
N MET A 524 12.62 3.16 29.22
CA MET A 524 11.37 2.52 29.72
C MET A 524 10.38 2.30 28.58
#